data_AF-A0A395YMG8-F1
#
_entry.id   AF-A0A395YMG8-F1
#
_cell.length_a   1.000
_cell.length_b   1.000
_cell.length_c   1.000
_cell.angle_alpha   90.00
_cell.angle_beta   90.00
_cell.angle_gamma   90.00
#
_symmetry.space_group_name_H-M   'P 1'
#
loop_
_entity.id
_entity.type
_entity.pdbx_description
1 polymer ?
#
loop_
_entity_poly.entity_id
_entity_poly.type
_entity_poly.pdbx_seq_one_letter_code
_entity_poly.pdbx_strand_id
1 'polypeptide(L)'
;MADQENTGIVWKDRKHFMWFPWTFTKYYIENDRLMVQEGLLKTTLEETLLYRIVDITMVQTLGGKIFGTGSLIVKAKVDATPEIVLRNIARPKEIRTLLSNLVEESRRDRNVIGKEFYGGAGRGPVPTEMDMDGDGVPDFMEEEN
;
A
#
# COMPACT_ATOMS: atom_id res chain seq x y z
N MET A 1 2.28 28.60 -14.73
CA MET A 1 3.04 27.50 -14.09
C MET A 1 2.90 27.65 -12.58
N ALA A 2 1.67 27.50 -12.11
CA ALA A 2 1.34 27.15 -10.73
C ALA A 2 0.89 25.68 -10.85
N ASP A 3 1.24 24.77 -9.96
CA ASP A 3 0.84 24.85 -8.57
C ASP A 3 1.95 24.40 -7.60
N GLN A 4 2.36 25.33 -6.76
CA GLN A 4 2.85 25.02 -5.41
C GLN A 4 1.62 24.69 -4.58
N GLU A 5 1.16 23.44 -4.61
CA GLU A 5 0.35 22.92 -3.52
C GLU A 5 1.29 22.30 -2.48
N ASN A 6 1.01 22.61 -1.22
CA ASN A 6 1.68 22.10 -0.03
C ASN A 6 1.42 20.58 0.06
N THR A 7 2.14 19.80 -0.74
CA THR A 7 1.86 18.39 -0.98
C THR A 7 2.60 17.59 0.08
N GLY A 8 1.87 16.81 0.88
CA GLY A 8 2.39 15.89 1.90
C GLY A 8 3.17 14.73 1.29
N ILE A 9 4.21 15.04 0.53
CA ILE A 9 5.07 14.11 -0.18
C ILE A 9 6.00 13.49 0.87
N VAL A 10 5.75 12.22 1.18
CA VAL A 10 6.55 11.46 2.16
C VAL A 10 7.88 11.05 1.54
N TRP A 11 7.88 10.74 0.25
CA TRP A 11 9.08 10.36 -0.48
C TRP A 11 8.96 10.70 -1.96
N LYS A 12 10.08 11.04 -2.58
CA LYS A 12 10.19 11.32 -4.01
C LYS A 12 11.55 10.87 -4.53
N ASP A 13 11.54 10.19 -5.66
CA ASP A 13 12.74 9.80 -6.38
C ASP A 13 12.51 9.75 -7.89
N ARG A 14 13.59 9.61 -8.64
CA ARG A 14 13.57 9.41 -10.09
C ARG A 14 14.31 8.13 -10.41
N LYS A 15 13.96 7.48 -11.51
CA LYS A 15 14.73 6.33 -11.98
C LYS A 15 16.13 6.79 -12.41
N HIS A 16 17.13 6.18 -11.81
CA HIS A 16 18.52 6.45 -12.14
C HIS A 16 19.01 5.55 -13.28
N PHE A 17 19.85 6.08 -14.15
CA PHE A 17 20.72 5.30 -15.01
C PHE A 17 22.11 5.29 -14.35
N MET A 18 22.48 4.14 -13.76
CA MET A 18 23.62 4.03 -12.84
C MET A 18 23.50 4.98 -11.65
N TRP A 19 24.14 6.17 -11.71
CA TRP A 19 24.07 7.20 -10.67
C TRP A 19 23.34 8.48 -11.11
N PHE A 20 23.03 8.65 -12.40
CA PHE A 20 22.42 9.87 -12.94
C PHE A 20 20.89 9.73 -13.11
N PRO A 21 20.08 10.68 -12.62
CA PRO A 21 18.62 10.66 -12.76
C PRO A 21 18.15 11.22 -14.12
N TRP A 22 18.68 10.66 -15.22
CA TRP A 22 18.39 11.17 -16.57
C TRP A 22 17.03 10.73 -17.12
N THR A 23 16.34 9.82 -16.43
CA THR A 23 15.04 9.34 -16.92
C THR A 23 13.90 10.28 -16.53
N PHE A 24 12.85 10.25 -17.35
CA PHE A 24 11.61 11.00 -17.10
C PHE A 24 10.67 10.28 -16.13
N THR A 25 11.04 9.07 -15.70
CA THR A 25 10.26 8.32 -14.71
C THR A 25 10.47 8.90 -13.32
N LYS A 26 9.37 9.33 -12.71
CA LYS A 26 9.33 9.85 -11.33
C LYS A 26 8.49 8.91 -10.47
N TYR A 27 8.97 8.69 -9.26
CA TYR A 27 8.27 7.94 -8.23
C TYR A 27 8.06 8.86 -7.04
N TYR A 28 6.86 8.87 -6.48
CA TYR A 28 6.60 9.63 -5.25
C TYR A 28 5.48 8.99 -4.46
N ILE A 29 5.48 9.21 -3.15
CA ILE A 29 4.44 8.75 -2.25
C ILE A 29 3.75 9.98 -1.67
N GLU A 30 2.45 10.03 -1.81
CA GLU A 30 1.61 11.15 -1.40
C GLU A 30 0.22 10.61 -1.02
N ASN A 31 -0.37 11.13 0.08
CA ASN A 31 -1.75 10.83 0.48
C ASN A 31 -2.08 9.32 0.48
N ASP A 32 -1.21 8.50 1.09
CA ASP A 32 -1.35 7.03 1.13
C ASP A 32 -1.43 6.36 -0.25
N ARG A 33 -0.80 6.97 -1.26
CA ARG A 33 -0.70 6.45 -2.63
C ARG A 33 0.74 6.46 -3.09
N LEU A 34 1.15 5.36 -3.71
CA LEU A 34 2.34 5.26 -4.52
C LEU A 34 2.01 5.74 -5.93
N MET A 35 2.69 6.78 -6.37
CA MET A 35 2.53 7.40 -7.67
C MET A 35 3.73 7.07 -8.56
N VAL A 36 3.45 6.56 -9.76
CA VAL A 36 4.46 6.24 -10.78
C VAL A 36 4.13 7.05 -12.04
N GLN A 37 4.95 8.04 -12.32
CA GLN A 37 4.81 8.89 -13.50
C GLN A 37 5.87 8.52 -14.53
N GLU A 38 5.45 8.05 -15.70
CA GLU A 38 6.33 7.68 -16.81
C GLU A 38 5.98 8.46 -18.07
N GLY A 39 6.98 8.91 -18.84
CA GLY A 39 6.69 9.54 -20.13
C GLY A 39 7.68 10.58 -20.60
N LEU A 40 7.87 10.66 -21.92
CA LEU A 40 8.60 11.75 -22.59
C LEU A 40 7.67 12.58 -23.49
N LEU A 41 6.97 11.90 -24.42
CA LEU A 41 5.97 12.52 -25.32
C LEU A 41 4.53 12.27 -24.86
N LYS A 42 4.29 11.09 -24.28
CA LYS A 42 3.04 10.71 -23.61
C LYS A 42 3.36 10.53 -22.14
N THR A 43 2.59 11.17 -21.25
CA THR A 43 2.71 10.99 -19.80
C THR A 43 1.64 10.01 -19.33
N THR A 44 2.07 8.95 -18.66
CA THR A 44 1.23 7.99 -17.95
C THR A 44 1.47 8.21 -16.45
N LEU A 45 0.38 8.37 -15.69
CA LEU A 45 0.42 8.43 -14.23
C LEU A 45 -0.37 7.24 -13.70
N GLU A 46 0.33 6.35 -13.01
CA GLU A 46 -0.27 5.21 -12.32
C GLU A 46 -0.29 5.47 -10.82
N GLU A 47 -1.44 5.23 -10.20
CA GLU A 47 -1.63 5.39 -8.76
C GLU A 47 -1.96 4.05 -8.11
N THR A 48 -1.28 3.74 -7.01
CA THR A 48 -1.56 2.55 -6.21
C THR A 48 -1.74 2.91 -4.75
N LEU A 49 -2.90 2.58 -4.21
CA LEU A 49 -3.21 2.78 -2.79
C LEU A 49 -2.32 1.88 -1.91
N LEU A 50 -1.68 2.45 -0.90
CA LEU A 50 -0.74 1.73 -0.03
C LEU A 50 -1.39 0.54 0.67
N TYR A 51 -2.62 0.69 1.19
CA TYR A 51 -3.33 -0.42 1.84
C TYR A 51 -3.56 -1.65 0.92
N ARG A 52 -3.51 -1.47 -0.41
CA ARG A 52 -3.65 -2.57 -1.39
C ARG A 52 -2.35 -3.28 -1.70
N ILE A 53 -1.21 -2.71 -1.31
CA ILE A 53 0.09 -3.37 -1.45
C ILE A 53 0.09 -4.58 -0.54
N VAL A 54 0.46 -5.74 -1.08
CA VAL A 54 0.51 -7.03 -0.38
C VAL A 54 1.93 -7.40 -0.03
N ASP A 55 2.85 -7.25 -0.99
CA ASP A 55 4.24 -7.64 -0.85
C ASP A 55 5.18 -6.61 -1.51
N ILE A 56 6.38 -6.46 -0.95
CA ILE A 56 7.43 -5.55 -1.42
C ILE A 56 8.74 -6.32 -1.45
N THR A 57 9.19 -6.66 -2.65
CA THR A 57 10.44 -7.37 -2.89
C THR A 57 11.53 -6.40 -3.36
N MET A 58 12.72 -6.47 -2.76
CA MET A 58 13.89 -5.68 -3.18
C MET A 58 14.83 -6.52 -4.03
N VAL A 59 15.21 -6.00 -5.20
CA VAL A 59 16.18 -6.61 -6.10
C VAL A 59 17.37 -5.67 -6.29
N GLN A 60 18.58 -6.18 -6.06
CA GLN A 60 19.80 -5.39 -6.19
C GLN A 60 20.90 -6.21 -6.88
N THR A 61 21.40 -5.71 -8.01
CA THR A 61 22.51 -6.30 -8.75
C THR A 61 23.86 -5.92 -8.11
N LEU A 62 24.95 -6.59 -8.50
CA LEU A 62 26.30 -6.24 -8.01
C LEU A 62 26.66 -4.77 -8.30
N GLY A 63 26.39 -4.29 -9.51
CA GLY A 63 26.59 -2.88 -9.86
C GLY A 63 25.73 -1.95 -9.00
N GLY A 64 24.46 -2.29 -8.78
CA GLY A 64 23.58 -1.53 -7.90
C GLY A 64 24.07 -1.46 -6.45
N LYS A 65 24.70 -2.53 -5.93
CA LYS A 65 25.32 -2.51 -4.59
C LYS A 65 26.46 -1.50 -4.50
N ILE A 66 27.29 -1.41 -5.54
CA ILE A 66 28.42 -0.47 -5.60
C ILE A 66 27.90 0.98 -5.72
N PHE A 67 26.88 1.21 -6.54
CA PHE A 67 26.31 2.55 -6.77
C PHE A 67 25.20 2.94 -5.79
N GLY A 68 24.86 2.09 -4.82
CA GLY A 68 23.77 2.36 -3.87
C GLY A 68 22.37 2.41 -4.49
N THR A 69 22.17 1.83 -5.67
CA THR A 69 20.88 1.77 -6.37
C THR A 69 20.31 0.36 -6.42
N GLY A 70 19.00 0.24 -6.59
CA GLY A 70 18.33 -1.04 -6.79
C GLY A 70 16.89 -0.87 -7.24
N SER A 71 16.15 -1.97 -7.35
CA SER A 71 14.75 -1.93 -7.76
C SER A 71 13.84 -2.52 -6.68
N LEU A 72 12.63 -1.97 -6.56
CA LEU A 72 11.57 -2.55 -5.73
C LEU A 72 10.47 -3.08 -6.63
N ILE A 73 10.03 -4.30 -6.36
CA ILE A 73 8.90 -4.95 -6.98
C ILE A 73 7.77 -4.92 -5.95
N VAL A 74 6.73 -4.15 -6.24
CA VAL A 74 5.57 -3.94 -5.39
C VAL A 74 4.41 -4.73 -5.96
N LYS A 75 3.83 -5.61 -5.15
CA LYS A 75 2.66 -6.39 -5.54
C LYS A 75 1.41 -5.83 -4.90
N ALA A 76 0.38 -5.61 -5.70
CA ALA A 76 -0.89 -5.07 -5.25
C ALA A 76 -2.03 -6.07 -5.46
N LYS A 77 -3.05 -6.01 -4.59
CA LYS A 77 -4.29 -6.78 -4.71
C LYS A 77 -5.20 -6.11 -5.74
N VAL A 78 -5.01 -6.40 -7.03
CA VAL A 78 -5.81 -5.88 -8.16
C VAL A 78 -5.92 -6.94 -9.26
N ASP A 79 -7.05 -6.95 -9.98
CA ASP A 79 -7.36 -7.95 -11.02
C ASP A 79 -6.62 -7.72 -12.36
N ALA A 80 -6.16 -6.49 -12.63
CA ALA A 80 -5.66 -6.09 -13.97
C ALA A 80 -4.15 -5.84 -14.08
N THR A 81 -3.45 -5.42 -13.01
CA THR A 81 -1.98 -5.26 -13.02
C THR A 81 -1.41 -5.46 -11.61
N PRO A 82 -0.95 -6.67 -11.28
CA PRO A 82 -0.60 -7.01 -9.91
C PRO A 82 0.81 -6.58 -9.50
N GLU A 83 1.65 -6.15 -10.44
CA GLU A 83 3.08 -5.92 -10.18
C GLU A 83 3.57 -4.57 -10.74
N ILE A 84 4.09 -3.73 -9.84
CA ILE A 84 4.67 -2.42 -10.13
C ILE A 84 6.16 -2.47 -9.82
N VAL A 85 7.01 -2.01 -10.74
CA VAL A 85 8.47 -2.08 -10.56
C VAL A 85 9.07 -0.69 -10.50
N LEU A 86 9.50 -0.28 -9.30
CA LEU A 86 10.28 0.93 -9.09
C LEU A 86 11.75 0.62 -9.44
N ARG A 87 12.17 1.01 -10.64
CA ARG A 87 13.50 0.69 -11.17
C ARG A 87 14.56 1.70 -10.77
N ASN A 88 15.74 1.20 -10.37
CA ASN A 88 16.95 1.97 -10.09
C ASN A 88 16.70 3.19 -9.17
N ILE A 89 16.04 2.93 -8.05
CA ILE A 89 15.87 3.91 -6.98
C ILE A 89 17.12 3.98 -6.11
N ALA A 90 17.35 5.14 -5.50
CA ALA A 90 18.43 5.34 -4.56
C ALA A 90 18.11 4.68 -3.21
N ARG A 91 19.12 4.06 -2.58
CA ARG A 91 19.00 3.45 -1.25
C ARG A 91 17.78 2.52 -1.11
N PRO A 92 17.65 1.49 -1.96
CA PRO A 92 16.45 0.66 -2.07
C PRO A 92 16.05 -0.02 -0.75
N LYS A 93 17.02 -0.32 0.12
CA LYS A 93 16.78 -0.91 1.44
C LYS A 93 16.01 0.04 2.36
N GLU A 94 16.39 1.31 2.41
CA GLU A 94 15.70 2.33 3.22
C GLU A 94 14.29 2.57 2.68
N ILE A 95 14.16 2.68 1.36
CA ILE A 95 12.86 2.93 0.72
C ILE A 95 11.91 1.75 0.91
N ARG A 96 12.41 0.50 0.87
CA ARG A 96 11.61 -0.67 1.20
C ARG A 96 11.04 -0.58 2.61
N THR A 97 11.88 -0.27 3.61
CA THR A 97 11.45 -0.16 5.01
C THR A 97 10.45 0.98 5.18
N LEU A 98 10.70 2.14 4.57
CA LEU A 98 9.78 3.28 4.56
C LEU A 98 8.42 2.88 3.97
N LEU A 99 8.40 2.27 2.79
CA LEU A 99 7.16 1.86 2.13
C LEU A 99 6.42 0.81 2.96
N SER A 100 7.14 -0.14 3.58
CA SER A 100 6.52 -1.15 4.45
C SER A 100 5.82 -0.51 5.66
N ASN A 101 6.46 0.46 6.30
CA ASN A 101 5.88 1.17 7.44
C ASN A 101 4.62 1.94 7.04
N LEU A 102 4.65 2.66 5.91
CA LEU A 102 3.50 3.42 5.41
C LEU A 102 2.33 2.51 5.01
N VAL A 103 2.62 1.32 4.46
CA VAL A 103 1.58 0.33 4.16
C VAL A 103 0.89 -0.15 5.44
N GLU A 104 1.66 -0.45 6.48
CA GLU A 104 1.12 -0.88 7.78
C GLU A 104 0.34 0.24 8.49
N GLU A 105 0.81 1.47 8.40
CA GLU A 105 0.11 2.66 8.90
C GLU A 105 -1.23 2.86 8.18
N SER A 106 -1.21 2.86 6.84
CA SER A 106 -2.42 2.99 6.02
C SER A 106 -3.44 1.87 6.32
N ARG A 107 -2.97 0.64 6.54
CA ARG A 107 -3.82 -0.48 6.95
C ARG A 107 -4.39 -0.28 8.35
N ARG A 108 -3.58 0.20 9.30
CA ARG A 108 -4.00 0.47 10.67
C ARG A 108 -5.09 1.54 10.68
N ASP A 109 -4.91 2.65 9.99
CA ASP A 109 -5.88 3.75 9.93
C ASP A 109 -7.20 3.27 9.32
N ARG A 110 -7.14 2.52 8.21
CA ARG A 110 -8.34 1.92 7.59
C ARG A 110 -9.07 0.93 8.52
N ASN A 111 -8.31 0.15 9.30
CA ASN A 111 -8.88 -0.82 10.25
C ASN A 111 -9.46 -0.14 11.49
N VAL A 112 -8.82 0.93 11.99
CA VAL A 112 -9.34 1.76 13.08
C VAL A 112 -10.66 2.41 12.66
N ILE A 113 -10.73 2.99 11.46
CA ILE A 113 -11.98 3.51 10.90
C ILE A 113 -13.05 2.40 10.90
N GLY A 114 -12.78 1.21 10.37
CA GLY A 114 -13.74 0.10 10.42
C GLY A 114 -14.20 -0.21 11.86
N LYS A 115 -13.26 -0.34 12.80
CA LYS A 115 -13.59 -0.65 14.20
C LYS A 115 -14.33 0.46 14.94
N GLU A 116 -14.08 1.72 14.65
CA GLU A 116 -14.78 2.85 15.27
C GLU A 116 -16.20 3.02 14.72
N PHE A 117 -16.39 2.82 13.41
CA PHE A 117 -17.71 2.84 12.79
C PHE A 117 -18.57 1.61 13.15
N TYR A 118 -17.96 0.45 13.38
CA TYR A 118 -18.67 -0.76 13.84
C TYR A 118 -18.67 -0.94 15.37
N GLY A 119 -17.84 -0.19 16.11
CA GLY A 119 -17.69 -0.27 17.57
C GLY A 119 -18.41 0.83 18.35
N GLY A 120 -18.93 1.86 17.67
CA GLY A 120 -19.69 2.96 18.27
C GLY A 120 -21.13 2.99 17.80
N ALA A 121 -22.03 2.36 18.57
CA ALA A 121 -23.49 2.38 18.48
C ALA A 121 -24.18 1.50 17.41
N GLY A 122 -24.72 0.36 17.86
CA GLY A 122 -25.68 -0.52 17.18
C GLY A 122 -25.25 -1.98 17.33
N ARG A 123 -25.83 -2.82 18.20
CA ARG A 123 -27.24 -3.24 18.26
C ARG A 123 -27.89 -3.27 16.86
N GLY A 124 -27.42 -4.20 16.04
CA GLY A 124 -28.03 -4.66 14.78
C GLY A 124 -27.62 -6.13 14.56
N PRO A 125 -28.51 -6.99 14.04
CA PRO A 125 -28.51 -8.42 14.35
C PRO A 125 -27.40 -9.19 13.64
N VAL A 126 -26.74 -10.04 14.42
CA VAL A 126 -26.01 -11.21 13.94
C VAL A 126 -27.04 -12.14 13.29
N PRO A 127 -26.94 -12.52 12.01
CA PRO A 127 -27.82 -13.54 11.46
C PRO A 127 -27.26 -14.90 11.89
N THR A 128 -27.89 -15.53 12.89
CA THR A 128 -27.58 -16.85 13.49
C THR A 128 -26.19 -16.89 14.14
N GLU A 129 -26.01 -17.06 15.45
CA GLU A 129 -26.67 -18.02 16.34
C GLU A 129 -26.85 -17.35 17.71
N MET A 130 -28.11 -17.10 18.12
CA MET A 130 -28.43 -16.69 19.48
C MET A 130 -28.27 -17.92 20.36
N ASP A 131 -27.11 -17.99 21.00
CA ASP A 131 -26.82 -18.78 22.19
C ASP A 131 -26.94 -17.78 23.35
N MET A 132 -28.17 -17.60 23.90
CA MET A 132 -28.44 -16.56 24.89
C MET A 132 -27.90 -16.89 26.28
N ASP A 133 -27.78 -18.17 26.61
CA ASP A 133 -27.33 -18.64 27.92
C ASP A 133 -25.84 -19.02 27.95
N GLY A 134 -25.18 -19.08 26.80
CA GLY A 134 -23.74 -19.24 26.64
C GLY A 134 -23.29 -20.70 26.74
N ASP A 135 -24.15 -21.65 26.42
CA ASP A 135 -23.87 -23.09 26.55
C ASP A 135 -23.21 -23.71 25.31
N GLY A 136 -23.06 -22.95 24.23
CA GLY A 136 -22.43 -23.37 22.98
C GLY A 136 -23.36 -24.17 22.05
N VAL A 137 -24.65 -24.23 22.33
CA VAL A 137 -25.70 -24.77 21.47
C VAL A 137 -26.63 -23.63 21.05
N PRO A 138 -27.03 -23.55 19.78
CA PRO A 138 -28.03 -22.56 19.40
C PRO A 138 -29.39 -22.87 20.03
N ASP A 139 -30.01 -21.91 20.73
CA ASP A 139 -31.27 -22.07 21.49
C ASP A 139 -32.42 -22.67 20.66
N PHE A 140 -32.39 -22.51 19.33
CA PHE A 140 -33.41 -23.07 18.43
C PHE A 140 -33.29 -24.59 18.21
N MET A 141 -32.22 -25.23 18.69
CA MET A 141 -32.04 -26.69 18.67
C MET A 141 -32.60 -27.36 19.94
N GLU A 142 -33.05 -26.60 20.93
CA GLU A 142 -33.82 -27.12 22.07
C GLU A 142 -35.30 -27.29 21.67
N GLU A 143 -35.62 -28.36 20.94
CA GLU A 143 -37.01 -28.80 20.82
C GLU A 143 -37.45 -29.46 22.14
N GLU A 144 -38.50 -28.88 22.75
CA GLU A 144 -39.20 -29.39 23.93
C GLU A 144 -39.49 -30.90 23.84
N ASN A 145 -39.16 -31.63 24.91
CA ASN A 145 -39.78 -32.92 25.23
C ASN A 145 -40.37 -32.92 26.63
#